data_AF-A0A7S0TML3-F1
#
_entry.id   AF-A0A7S0TML3-F1
#
_cell.length_a   1.000
_cell.length_b   1.000
_cell.length_c   1.000
_cell.angle_alpha   90.00
_cell.angle_beta   90.00
_cell.angle_gamma   90.00
#
_symmetry.space_group_name_H-M   'P 1'
#
loop_
_entity.id
_entity.type
_entity.pdbx_description
1 polymer ?
#
loop_
_entity_poly.entity_id
_entity_poly.type
_entity_poly.pdbx_seq_one_letter_code
_entity_poly.pdbx_strand_id
1 'polypeptide(L)'
;HLEAAGFVDVDFMSLTEEWAPWAIERAIQYEKDEERQVATNGEAVFKDRMYFYKAVSRLFQSGKLGGIRITARKPSPWETKLKQGLKSEAGLKLGKAEAKIIEGVAGGGGGGPPQG
;
A
#
# COMPACT_ATOMS: atom_id res chain seq x y z
N HIS A 1 -0.30 0.80 4.62
CA HIS A 1 -0.80 -0.21 5.59
C HIS A 1 -0.31 -1.63 5.31
N LEU A 2 -0.41 -2.17 4.09
CA LEU A 2 0.02 -3.55 3.80
C LEU A 2 1.54 -3.76 3.91
N GLU A 3 2.34 -2.85 3.35
CA GLU A 3 3.81 -2.92 3.48
C GLU A 3 4.26 -2.76 4.94
N ALA A 4 3.60 -1.88 5.70
CA ALA A 4 3.84 -1.71 7.13
C ALA A 4 3.48 -2.98 7.93
N ALA A 5 2.53 -3.77 7.45
CA ALA A 5 2.21 -5.10 7.99
C ALA A 5 3.16 -6.20 7.51
N GLY A 6 4.19 -5.88 6.72
CA GLY A 6 5.22 -6.81 6.27
C GLY A 6 4.92 -7.55 4.97
N PHE A 7 3.86 -7.18 4.25
CA PHE A 7 3.61 -7.70 2.91
C PHE A 7 4.58 -7.09 1.88
N VAL A 8 4.87 -7.85 0.83
CA VAL A 8 5.69 -7.46 -0.31
C VAL A 8 4.89 -7.62 -1.60
N ASP A 9 5.39 -7.06 -2.70
CA ASP A 9 4.78 -7.14 -4.03
C ASP A 9 3.31 -6.67 -4.01
N VAL A 10 3.07 -5.55 -3.34
CA VAL A 10 1.72 -4.99 -3.18
C VAL A 10 1.33 -4.28 -4.48
N ASP A 11 0.24 -4.74 -5.09
CA ASP A 11 -0.32 -4.16 -6.30
C ASP A 11 -1.79 -3.76 -6.10
N PHE A 12 -2.17 -2.66 -6.74
CA PHE A 12 -3.49 -2.05 -6.64
C PHE A 12 -4.06 -1.87 -8.03
N MET A 13 -5.15 -2.60 -8.31
CA MET A 13 -5.82 -2.52 -9.60
C MET A 13 -7.24 -1.99 -9.41
N SER A 14 -7.57 -0.89 -10.09
CA SER A 14 -8.95 -0.39 -10.13
C SER A 14 -9.84 -1.42 -10.82
N LEU A 15 -10.98 -1.71 -10.20
CA LEU A 15 -12.08 -2.48 -10.77
C LEU A 15 -13.31 -1.60 -11.03
N THR A 16 -13.18 -0.28 -10.86
CA THR A 16 -14.30 0.65 -10.94
C THR A 16 -14.98 0.61 -12.32
N GLU A 17 -14.20 0.50 -13.38
CA GLU A 17 -14.71 0.44 -14.76
C GLU A 17 -15.53 -0.83 -15.04
N GLU A 18 -15.24 -1.94 -14.36
CA GLU A 18 -15.98 -3.19 -14.48
C GLU A 18 -17.20 -3.21 -13.56
N TRP A 19 -17.03 -2.75 -12.30
CA TRP A 19 -18.05 -2.87 -11.26
C TRP A 19 -19.14 -1.80 -11.34
N ALA A 20 -18.80 -0.58 -11.75
CA ALA A 20 -19.79 0.49 -11.88
C ALA A 20 -20.93 0.12 -12.85
N PRO A 21 -20.68 -0.29 -14.12
CA PRO A 21 -21.75 -0.66 -15.03
C PRO A 21 -22.52 -1.89 -14.52
N TRP A 22 -21.83 -2.88 -13.95
CA TRP A 22 -22.47 -4.07 -13.40
C TRP A 22 -23.43 -3.73 -12.23
N ALA A 23 -23.03 -2.86 -11.31
CA ALA A 23 -23.84 -2.48 -10.16
C ALA A 23 -25.09 -1.68 -10.56
N ILE A 24 -24.95 -0.81 -11.56
CA ILE A 24 -26.06 -0.05 -12.13
C ILE A 24 -27.06 -1.01 -12.79
N GLU A 25 -26.57 -1.91 -13.64
CA GLU A 25 -27.41 -2.88 -14.34
C GLU A 25 -28.10 -3.82 -13.35
N ARG A 26 -27.40 -4.25 -12.29
CA ARG A 26 -27.99 -5.09 -11.24
C ARG A 26 -29.20 -4.44 -10.58
N ALA A 27 -29.14 -3.14 -10.28
CA ALA A 27 -30.28 -2.43 -9.71
C ALA A 27 -31.46 -2.43 -10.69
N ILE A 28 -31.21 -2.09 -11.96
CA ILE A 28 -32.25 -2.05 -13.01
C ILE A 28 -32.91 -3.43 -13.17
N GLN A 29 -32.13 -4.49 -13.26
CA GLN A 29 -32.65 -5.84 -13.45
C GLN A 29 -33.39 -6.36 -12.22
N TYR A 30 -32.93 -6.01 -11.01
CA TYR A 30 -33.63 -6.40 -9.79
C TYR A 30 -35.00 -5.72 -9.67
N GLU A 31 -35.12 -4.45 -10.11
CA GLU A 31 -36.41 -3.73 -10.17
C GLU A 31 -37.37 -4.36 -11.16
N LYS A 32 -36.88 -4.71 -12.36
CA LYS A 32 -37.70 -5.32 -13.42
C LYS A 32 -38.25 -6.69 -13.04
N ASP A 33 -37.58 -7.41 -12.15
CA ASP A 33 -37.96 -8.75 -11.70
C ASP A 33 -38.79 -8.73 -10.40
N GLU A 34 -39.38 -7.59 -10.03
CA GLU A 34 -40.09 -7.37 -8.76
C GLU A 34 -41.11 -8.48 -8.44
N GLU A 35 -42.00 -8.81 -9.36
CA GLU A 35 -43.05 -9.81 -9.13
C GLU A 35 -42.47 -11.16 -8.67
N ARG A 36 -41.42 -11.64 -9.34
CA ARG A 36 -40.73 -12.88 -9.01
C ARG A 36 -39.98 -12.76 -7.69
N GLN A 37 -39.31 -11.64 -7.45
CA GLN A 37 -38.54 -11.40 -6.23
C GLN A 37 -39.45 -11.36 -5.00
N VAL A 38 -40.61 -10.71 -5.10
CA VAL A 38 -41.64 -10.65 -4.05
C VAL A 38 -42.27 -12.02 -3.83
N ALA A 39 -42.62 -12.75 -4.90
CA ALA A 39 -43.17 -14.10 -4.77
C ALA A 39 -42.19 -15.07 -4.08
N THR A 40 -40.88 -14.91 -4.32
CA THR A 40 -39.85 -15.80 -3.76
C THR A 40 -39.42 -15.41 -2.35
N ASN A 41 -39.27 -14.11 -2.07
CA ASN A 41 -38.60 -13.63 -0.85
C ASN A 41 -39.50 -12.78 0.06
N GLY A 42 -40.70 -12.45 -0.39
CA GLY A 42 -41.59 -11.50 0.28
C GLY A 42 -41.24 -10.04 0.02
N GLU A 43 -42.24 -9.18 0.18
CA GLU A 43 -42.17 -7.76 -0.16
C GLU A 43 -41.14 -6.99 0.68
N ALA A 44 -41.05 -7.30 1.98
CA ALA A 44 -40.11 -6.64 2.88
C ALA A 44 -38.65 -6.86 2.43
N VAL A 45 -38.30 -8.08 2.03
CA VAL A 45 -36.96 -8.42 1.56
C VAL A 45 -36.66 -7.79 0.21
N PHE A 46 -37.65 -7.76 -0.70
CA PHE A 46 -37.51 -7.08 -1.98
C PHE A 46 -37.18 -5.60 -1.78
N LYS A 47 -37.97 -4.89 -0.96
CA LYS A 47 -37.79 -3.46 -0.67
C LYS A 47 -36.41 -3.16 -0.08
N ASP A 48 -35.96 -3.96 0.89
CA ASP A 48 -34.68 -3.76 1.56
C ASP A 48 -33.49 -3.98 0.60
N ARG A 49 -33.54 -5.05 -0.22
CA ARG A 49 -32.52 -5.31 -1.26
C ARG A 49 -32.55 -4.24 -2.35
N MET A 50 -33.73 -3.80 -2.76
CA MET A 50 -33.86 -2.77 -3.79
C MET A 50 -33.28 -1.43 -3.30
N TYR A 51 -33.55 -1.07 -2.04
CA TYR A 51 -32.92 0.10 -1.41
C TYR A 51 -31.39 0.02 -1.45
N PHE A 52 -30.84 -1.12 -1.05
CA PHE A 52 -29.39 -1.37 -1.11
C PHE A 52 -28.83 -1.22 -2.52
N TYR A 53 -29.43 -1.88 -3.53
CA TYR A 53 -28.92 -1.80 -4.90
C TYR A 53 -29.02 -0.39 -5.50
N LYS A 54 -30.11 0.35 -5.23
CA LYS A 54 -30.21 1.77 -5.64
C LYS A 54 -29.13 2.62 -4.98
N ALA A 55 -28.86 2.42 -3.69
CA ALA A 55 -27.83 3.15 -2.97
C ALA A 55 -26.44 2.90 -3.56
N VAL A 56 -26.07 1.64 -3.79
CA VAL A 56 -24.78 1.27 -4.40
C VAL A 56 -24.64 1.82 -5.82
N SER A 57 -25.69 1.67 -6.65
CA SER A 57 -25.72 2.24 -8.01
C SER A 57 -25.48 3.75 -7.99
N ARG A 58 -26.18 4.48 -7.12
CA ARG A 58 -26.02 5.94 -6.99
C ARG A 58 -24.61 6.32 -6.54
N LEU A 59 -24.02 5.57 -5.62
CA LEU A 59 -22.67 5.83 -5.13
C LEU A 59 -21.62 5.67 -6.25
N PHE A 60 -21.71 4.60 -7.05
CA PHE A 60 -20.85 4.42 -8.23
C PHE A 60 -21.06 5.52 -9.27
N GLN A 61 -22.31 5.85 -9.61
CA GLN A 61 -22.61 6.92 -10.58
C GLN A 61 -22.08 8.29 -10.14
N SER A 62 -22.09 8.56 -8.83
CA SER A 62 -21.58 9.83 -8.27
C SER A 62 -20.06 9.88 -8.13
N GLY A 63 -19.34 8.80 -8.44
CA GLY A 63 -17.89 8.68 -8.23
C GLY A 63 -17.47 8.61 -6.75
N LYS A 64 -18.43 8.50 -5.82
CA LYS A 64 -18.17 8.41 -4.37
C LYS A 64 -17.83 6.99 -3.91
N LEU A 65 -17.97 6.01 -4.81
CA LEU A 65 -17.61 4.62 -4.60
C LEU A 65 -16.84 4.10 -5.82
N GLY A 66 -15.79 3.34 -5.56
CA GLY A 66 -14.99 2.65 -6.57
C GLY A 66 -14.72 1.20 -6.15
N GLY A 67 -14.25 0.42 -7.11
CA GLY A 67 -13.80 -0.96 -6.89
C GLY A 67 -12.28 -1.03 -6.93
N ILE A 68 -11.68 -1.84 -6.06
CA ILE A 68 -10.24 -2.09 -6.07
C ILE A 68 -9.96 -3.57 -5.79
N ARG A 69 -9.03 -4.14 -6.54
CA ARG A 69 -8.39 -5.41 -6.21
C ARG A 69 -7.00 -5.12 -5.68
N ILE A 70 -6.70 -5.71 -4.53
CA ILE A 70 -5.39 -5.62 -3.91
C ILE A 70 -4.77 -7.00 -3.90
N THR A 71 -3.58 -7.14 -4.46
CA THR A 71 -2.78 -8.36 -4.36
C THR A 71 -1.51 -8.04 -3.57
N ALA A 72 -1.07 -9.01 -2.77
CA ALA A 72 0.13 -8.88 -1.97
C ALA A 72 0.63 -10.27 -1.59
N ARG A 73 1.92 -10.38 -1.29
CA ARG A 73 2.56 -11.64 -0.92
C ARG A 73 3.22 -11.52 0.45
N LYS A 74 3.22 -12.61 1.21
CA LYS A 74 4.08 -12.74 2.39
C LYS A 74 5.52 -13.02 1.95
N PRO A 75 6.52 -12.25 2.41
CA PRO A 75 7.91 -12.52 2.08
C PRO A 75 8.31 -13.91 2.57
N SER A 76 9.16 -14.60 1.80
CA SER A 76 9.68 -15.90 2.21
C SER A 76 10.63 -15.75 3.41
N PRO A 77 10.85 -16.82 4.19
CA PRO A 77 11.84 -16.79 5.26
C PRO A 77 13.25 -16.41 4.75
N TRP A 78 13.60 -16.84 3.54
CA TRP A 78 14.89 -16.55 2.91
C TRP A 78 15.01 -15.09 2.48
N GLU A 79 13.99 -14.52 1.86
CA GLU A 79 13.95 -13.10 1.52
C GLU A 79 14.05 -12.23 2.78
N THR A 80 13.41 -12.66 3.87
CA THR A 80 13.47 -11.96 5.16
C THR A 80 14.89 -11.98 5.72
N LYS A 81 15.53 -13.14 5.75
CA LYS A 81 16.93 -13.30 6.19
C LYS A 81 17.90 -12.52 5.30
N LEU A 82 17.73 -12.57 3.98
CA LEU A 82 18.54 -11.81 3.03
C LEU A 82 18.42 -10.30 3.27
N LYS A 83 17.19 -9.78 3.41
CA LYS A 83 16.96 -8.36 3.72
C LYS A 83 17.57 -7.94 5.06
N GLN A 84 17.57 -8.80 6.07
CA GLN A 84 18.23 -8.55 7.36
C GLN A 84 19.75 -8.49 7.21
N GLY A 85 20.35 -9.45 6.50
CA GLY A 85 21.79 -9.49 6.24
C GLY A 85 22.29 -8.30 5.41
N LEU A 86 21.54 -7.89 4.38
CA LEU A 86 21.88 -6.71 3.59
C LEU A 86 21.85 -5.42 4.43
N LYS A 87 20.87 -5.29 5.33
CA LYS A 87 20.80 -4.13 6.24
C LYS A 87 21.96 -4.10 7.23
N SER A 88 22.35 -5.24 7.80
CA SER A 88 23.48 -5.29 8.74
C SER A 88 24.82 -4.99 8.05
N GLU A 89 25.05 -5.50 6.84
CA GLU A 89 26.25 -5.17 6.06
C GLU A 89 26.31 -3.69 5.64
N ALA A 90 25.18 -3.12 5.20
CA ALA A 90 25.11 -1.70 4.87
C ALA A 90 25.41 -0.82 6.09
N GLY A 91 24.85 -1.17 7.26
CA GLY A 91 25.14 -0.49 8.53
C GLY A 91 26.62 -0.61 8.96
N LEU A 92 27.24 -1.78 8.76
CA LEU A 92 28.66 -1.99 9.01
C LEU A 92 29.56 -1.14 8.10
N LYS A 93 29.17 -0.95 6.83
CA LYS A 93 29.91 -0.09 5.89
C LYS A 93 29.77 1.39 6.24
N LEU A 94 28.59 1.87 6.63
CA LEU A 94 28.42 3.25 7.10
C LEU A 94 29.19 3.52 8.40
N GLY A 95 29.16 2.60 9.37
CA GLY A 95 29.90 2.75 10.63
C GLY A 95 31.42 2.73 10.48
N LYS A 96 31.96 2.17 9.38
CA LYS A 96 33.39 2.25 9.03
C LYS A 96 33.81 3.60 8.46
N ALA A 97 32.89 4.36 7.85
CA ALA A 97 33.19 5.65 7.23
C ALA A 97 33.36 6.80 8.25
N GLU A 98 32.90 6.61 9.50
CA GLU A 98 32.98 7.62 10.57
C GLU A 98 34.28 7.54 11.41
N ALA A 99 35.30 6.80 10.95
CA ALA A 99 36.58 6.70 11.67
C ALA A 99 37.39 8.02 11.59
N LYS A 100 37.39 8.73 12.73
CA LYS A 100 38.05 9.98 13.15
C LYS A 100 39.36 10.35 12.42
N ILE A 101 39.40 11.55 11.82
CA ILE A 101 40.64 12.26 11.47
C ILE A 101 41.38 12.59 12.76
N ILE A 102 42.62 12.11 12.90
CA ILE A 102 43.52 12.46 13.99
C ILE A 102 44.46 13.54 13.44
N GLU A 103 44.21 14.81 13.76
CA GLU A 103 45.13 15.90 13.41
C GLU A 103 46.43 15.71 14.19
N GLY A 104 47.52 15.52 13.46
CA GLY A 104 48.86 15.34 14.02
C GLY A 104 49.35 16.63 14.67
N VAL A 105 49.67 16.52 15.96
CA VAL A 105 50.44 17.50 16.74
C VAL A 105 51.75 17.83 16.03
N ALA A 106 51.91 19.09 15.62
CA ALA A 106 53.17 19.66 15.20
C ALA A 106 53.93 20.20 16.43
N GLY A 107 54.91 19.45 16.90
CA GLY A 107 56.03 19.94 17.70
C GLY A 107 57.28 19.21 17.21
N GLY A 108 58.44 19.81 17.01
CA GLY A 108 58.96 21.15 17.24
C GLY A 108 60.48 21.13 17.00
N GLY A 109 61.09 22.31 16.84
CA GLY A 109 62.55 22.53 16.86
C GLY A 109 63.16 22.76 15.47
N GLY A 110 63.91 23.82 15.17
CA GLY A 110 64.51 24.87 15.99
C GLY A 110 65.78 25.35 15.27
N GLY A 111 66.04 26.66 15.23
CA GLY A 111 67.30 27.19 14.67
C GLY A 111 67.21 28.65 14.22
N GLY A 112 67.31 29.58 15.18
CA GLY A 112 67.52 31.01 14.92
C GLY A 112 68.94 31.34 14.45
N PRO A 113 69.20 32.59 14.02
CA PRO A 113 70.25 32.95 13.07
C PRO A 113 71.57 33.37 13.73
N PRO A 114 72.70 33.45 13.01
CA PRO A 114 73.85 34.23 13.46
C PRO A 114 73.79 35.66 12.90
N GLN A 115 74.13 36.61 13.78
CA GLN A 115 74.43 38.00 13.49
C GLN A 115 75.91 38.13 13.08
N GLY A 116 76.23 39.14 12.25
CA GLY A 116 77.60 39.54 11.90
C GLY A 116 77.69 40.22 10.56
#